data_AF-A0AAN7U528-F1
#
_entry.id   AF-A0AAN7U528-F1
#
_cell.length_a   1.000
_cell.length_b   1.000
_cell.length_c   1.000
_cell.angle_alpha   90.00
_cell.angle_beta   90.00
_cell.angle_gamma   90.00
#
_symmetry.space_group_name_H-M   'P 1'
#
loop_
_entity.id
_entity.type
_entity.pdbx_description
1 polymer ?
#
loop_
_entity_poly.entity_id
_entity_poly.type
_entity_poly.pdbx_seq_one_letter_code
_entity_poly.pdbx_strand_id
1 'polypeptide(L)'
;MTWEEILPEIGRRAATFMLDILLFVFLWPWPYDFCFGQQHGNPVAWRRAVGFRDREVVVRRSRQWSENMGDVVNDGEDGTNAARSYFLARVSIATSPMVLGDKTGYVMMDGDWDLDWGAMIDATEMVDKKMAAIEAFTLVILVHQDDWGWLVVDLKGEALAQETGRRRQIYAFRDALTNIGKEDLFYRWIEIVQFESSQPGGFSVERQEKTALQIRELFLKDGINFDQFWKDSVGTDSAMGI
;
A
#
# COMPACT_ATOMS: atom_id res chain seq x y z
N MET A 1 -66.29 -14.58 -11.42
CA MET A 1 -64.86 -14.25 -11.53
C MET A 1 -64.35 -14.84 -12.81
N THR A 2 -64.12 -13.98 -13.79
CA THR A 2 -63.51 -14.35 -15.06
C THR A 2 -61.99 -14.41 -14.88
N TRP A 3 -61.30 -15.25 -15.65
CA TRP A 3 -59.84 -15.40 -15.59
C TRP A 3 -59.07 -14.08 -15.79
N GLU A 4 -59.70 -13.12 -16.47
CA GLU A 4 -59.20 -11.76 -16.71
C GLU A 4 -59.09 -10.92 -15.44
N GLU A 5 -59.86 -11.23 -14.39
CA GLU A 5 -59.79 -10.54 -13.08
C GLU A 5 -58.78 -11.21 -12.14
N ILE A 6 -58.56 -12.52 -12.31
CA ILE A 6 -57.69 -13.33 -11.42
C ILE A 6 -56.21 -13.16 -11.79
N LEU A 7 -55.89 -13.19 -13.09
CA LEU A 7 -54.51 -13.03 -13.57
C LEU A 7 -53.80 -11.75 -13.04
N PRO A 8 -54.40 -10.55 -13.12
CA PRO A 8 -53.73 -9.33 -12.64
C PRO A 8 -53.54 -9.33 -11.13
N GLU A 9 -54.48 -9.91 -10.37
CA GLU A 9 -54.36 -10.01 -8.91
C GLU A 9 -53.25 -10.99 -8.51
N ILE A 10 -53.13 -12.13 -9.20
CA ILE A 10 -52.01 -13.07 -9.01
C ILE A 10 -50.69 -12.39 -9.39
N GLY A 11 -50.63 -11.69 -10.52
CA GLY A 11 -49.44 -10.98 -10.97
C GLY A 11 -48.97 -9.92 -9.99
N ARG A 12 -49.90 -9.10 -9.46
CA ARG A 12 -49.60 -8.09 -8.44
C ARG A 12 -49.02 -8.73 -7.19
N ARG A 13 -49.66 -9.79 -6.68
CA ARG A 13 -49.21 -10.49 -5.47
C ARG A 13 -47.86 -11.17 -5.67
N ALA A 14 -47.65 -11.81 -6.83
CA ALA A 14 -46.37 -12.41 -7.17
C ALA A 14 -45.25 -11.37 -7.25
N ALA A 15 -45.51 -10.20 -7.83
CA ALA A 15 -44.55 -9.11 -7.92
C ALA A 15 -44.21 -8.52 -6.54
N THR A 16 -45.21 -8.30 -5.67
CA THR A 16 -44.98 -7.86 -4.29
C THR A 16 -44.16 -8.89 -3.52
N PHE A 17 -44.54 -10.17 -3.59
CA PHE A 17 -43.81 -11.23 -2.92
C PHE A 17 -42.37 -11.39 -3.43
N MET A 18 -42.17 -11.26 -4.74
CA MET A 18 -40.83 -11.27 -5.34
C MET A 18 -39.99 -10.08 -4.85
N LEU A 19 -40.57 -8.89 -4.80
CA LEU A 19 -39.89 -7.70 -4.29
C LEU A 19 -39.54 -7.87 -2.80
N ASP A 20 -40.47 -8.34 -1.98
CA ASP A 20 -40.24 -8.60 -0.56
C ASP A 20 -39.13 -9.65 -0.36
N ILE A 21 -39.10 -10.72 -1.16
CA ILE A 21 -38.02 -11.71 -1.15
C ILE A 21 -36.70 -11.07 -1.55
N LEU A 22 -36.67 -10.24 -2.59
CA LEU A 22 -35.44 -9.57 -3.02
C LEU A 22 -34.91 -8.65 -1.92
N LEU A 23 -35.78 -7.85 -1.29
CA LEU A 23 -35.40 -7.03 -0.14
C LEU A 23 -34.91 -7.90 1.00
N PHE A 24 -35.58 -9.00 1.32
CA PHE A 24 -35.14 -9.90 2.38
C PHE A 24 -33.79 -10.54 2.05
N VAL A 25 -33.57 -11.09 0.86
CA VAL A 25 -32.33 -11.78 0.51
C VAL A 25 -31.14 -10.81 0.43
N PHE A 26 -31.33 -9.60 -0.11
CA PHE A 26 -30.22 -8.67 -0.34
C PHE A 26 -30.02 -7.65 0.79
N LEU A 27 -31.08 -7.17 1.43
CA LEU A 27 -30.96 -6.19 2.50
C LEU A 27 -30.88 -6.83 3.87
N TRP A 28 -31.57 -7.94 4.16
CA TRP A 28 -31.59 -8.54 5.51
C TRP A 28 -30.22 -9.01 6.03
N PRO A 29 -29.30 -9.55 5.20
CA PRO A 29 -27.98 -9.93 5.69
C PRO A 29 -27.24 -8.75 6.33
N TRP A 30 -27.41 -7.52 5.82
CA TRP A 30 -26.67 -6.37 6.31
C TRP A 30 -27.03 -5.97 7.76
N PRO A 31 -28.31 -5.76 8.16
CA PRO A 31 -28.68 -5.55 9.55
C PRO A 31 -28.34 -6.73 10.46
N TYR A 32 -28.49 -7.96 9.95
CA TYR A 32 -28.15 -9.16 10.69
C TYR A 32 -26.66 -9.19 11.02
N ASP A 33 -25.79 -8.99 10.03
CA ASP A 33 -24.33 -8.96 10.22
C ASP A 33 -23.91 -7.75 11.06
N PHE A 34 -24.57 -6.60 10.89
CA PHE A 34 -24.31 -5.40 11.69
C PHE A 34 -24.56 -5.61 13.19
N CYS A 35 -25.57 -6.41 13.56
CA CYS A 35 -25.95 -6.64 14.97
C CYS A 35 -25.41 -7.95 15.55
N PHE A 36 -25.32 -8.99 14.72
CA PHE A 36 -25.10 -10.38 15.13
C PHE A 36 -24.04 -11.11 14.29
N GLY A 37 -23.36 -10.41 13.38
CA GLY A 37 -22.23 -10.97 12.62
C GLY A 37 -21.18 -11.55 13.57
N GLN A 38 -20.76 -12.79 13.31
CA GLN A 38 -19.81 -13.53 14.16
C GLN A 38 -18.44 -13.73 13.52
N GLN A 39 -18.33 -13.77 12.20
CA GLN A 39 -17.07 -14.15 11.53
C GLN A 39 -15.91 -13.19 11.83
N HIS A 40 -16.19 -11.88 11.96
CA HIS A 40 -15.19 -10.84 12.20
C HIS A 40 -15.65 -9.86 13.29
N GLY A 41 -16.51 -10.35 14.19
CA GLY A 41 -17.27 -9.51 15.13
C GLY A 41 -18.35 -8.67 14.44
N ASN A 42 -18.91 -7.72 15.19
CA ASN A 42 -19.91 -6.80 14.66
C ASN A 42 -19.79 -5.38 15.26
N PRO A 43 -20.25 -4.35 14.52
CA PRO A 43 -20.25 -2.96 14.98
C PRO A 43 -20.87 -2.73 16.34
N VAL A 44 -21.99 -3.40 16.64
CA VAL A 44 -22.71 -3.23 17.91
C VAL A 44 -21.89 -3.74 19.08
N ALA A 45 -21.26 -4.90 18.93
CA ALA A 45 -20.37 -5.50 19.93
C ALA A 45 -19.14 -4.60 20.15
N TRP A 46 -18.54 -4.08 19.08
CA TRP A 46 -17.43 -3.14 19.19
C TRP A 46 -17.82 -1.89 19.97
N ARG A 47 -18.95 -1.25 19.62
CA ARG A 47 -19.42 -0.05 20.34
C ARG A 47 -19.83 -0.32 21.77
N ARG A 48 -20.33 -1.52 22.08
CA ARG A 48 -20.62 -1.93 23.47
C ARG A 48 -19.36 -2.18 24.28
N ALA A 49 -18.31 -2.74 23.69
CA ALA A 49 -17.07 -3.08 24.38
C ALA A 49 -16.14 -1.87 24.56
N VAL A 50 -15.95 -1.08 23.49
CA VAL A 50 -14.95 0.00 23.44
C VAL A 50 -15.53 1.37 23.80
N GLY A 51 -16.80 1.61 23.46
CA GLY A 51 -17.45 2.92 23.56
C GLY A 51 -17.02 3.89 22.44
N PHE A 52 -17.05 5.18 22.74
CA PHE A 52 -16.55 6.25 21.87
C PHE A 52 -15.34 6.89 22.54
N ARG A 53 -14.23 6.99 21.81
CA ARG A 53 -12.95 7.51 22.34
C ARG A 53 -12.35 8.54 21.38
N ASP A 54 -11.49 9.40 21.91
CA ASP A 54 -10.76 10.40 21.11
C ASP A 54 -9.73 9.74 20.18
N ARG A 55 -9.16 8.61 20.60
CA ARG A 55 -8.22 7.80 19.81
C ARG A 55 -8.70 6.35 19.82
N GLU A 56 -8.89 5.78 18.64
CA GLU A 56 -9.37 4.41 18.45
C GLU A 56 -8.36 3.63 17.61
N VAL A 57 -8.16 2.35 17.93
CA VAL A 57 -7.35 1.44 17.11
C VAL A 57 -8.25 0.84 16.03
N VAL A 58 -7.86 1.01 14.77
CA VAL A 58 -8.58 0.47 13.61
C VAL A 58 -7.77 -0.66 13.02
N VAL A 59 -8.38 -1.85 12.95
CA VAL A 59 -7.77 -3.03 12.35
C VAL A 59 -8.47 -3.31 11.03
N ARG A 60 -7.70 -3.25 9.95
CA ARG A 60 -8.15 -3.60 8.61
C ARG A 60 -7.66 -4.99 8.25
N ARG A 61 -8.53 -5.77 7.64
CA ARG A 61 -8.26 -7.13 7.18
C ARG A 61 -8.41 -7.20 5.67
N SER A 62 -7.50 -7.92 5.03
CA SER A 62 -7.62 -8.24 3.61
C SER A 62 -8.85 -9.09 3.35
N ARG A 63 -9.55 -8.82 2.25
CA ARG A 63 -10.60 -9.68 1.72
C ARG A 63 -9.98 -10.84 0.93
N GLN A 64 -10.65 -11.32 -0.09
CA GLN A 64 -10.26 -12.52 -0.85
C GLN A 64 -8.89 -12.42 -1.55
N TRP A 65 -8.32 -11.23 -1.74
CA TRP A 65 -7.05 -11.10 -2.46
C TRP A 65 -5.85 -11.70 -1.73
N SER A 66 -5.91 -11.83 -0.40
CA SER A 66 -4.85 -12.48 0.37
C SER A 66 -4.89 -14.00 0.26
N GLU A 67 -6.02 -14.60 -0.14
CA GLU A 67 -6.18 -16.06 -0.23
C GLU A 67 -5.38 -16.65 -1.40
N ASN A 68 -5.21 -15.86 -2.47
CA ASN A 68 -4.44 -16.26 -3.66
C ASN A 68 -3.00 -15.74 -3.63
N MET A 69 -2.54 -15.31 -2.46
CA MET A 69 -1.20 -14.75 -2.31
C MET A 69 -0.21 -15.89 -2.13
N GLY A 70 0.87 -15.88 -2.93
CA GLY A 70 1.98 -16.80 -2.74
C GLY A 70 2.79 -16.49 -1.47
N ASP A 71 3.81 -17.31 -1.22
CA ASP A 71 4.78 -17.05 -0.15
C ASP A 71 5.50 -15.73 -0.44
N VAL A 72 5.39 -14.76 0.48
CA VAL A 72 6.03 -13.43 0.40
C VAL A 72 7.47 -13.45 0.87
N VAL A 73 7.79 -14.38 1.76
CA VAL A 73 9.08 -14.42 2.46
C VAL A 73 10.13 -14.98 1.53
N ASN A 74 9.81 -16.07 0.82
CA ASN A 74 10.76 -16.75 -0.06
C ASN A 74 10.68 -16.33 -1.54
N ASP A 75 9.78 -15.41 -1.91
CA ASP A 75 9.49 -14.96 -3.30
C ASP A 75 10.65 -14.30 -4.08
N GLY A 76 11.86 -14.27 -3.50
CA GLY A 76 13.06 -13.69 -4.10
C GLY A 76 14.11 -14.71 -4.53
N GLU A 77 14.00 -15.98 -4.11
CA GLU A 77 14.97 -17.02 -4.48
C GLU A 77 14.89 -17.38 -5.97
N ASP A 78 13.67 -17.34 -6.54
CA ASP A 78 13.40 -17.61 -7.95
C ASP A 78 13.51 -16.36 -8.85
N GLY A 79 13.87 -15.20 -8.28
CA GLY A 79 14.11 -13.94 -9.01
C GLY A 79 12.88 -13.21 -9.54
N THR A 80 11.66 -13.72 -9.30
CA THR A 80 10.42 -13.15 -9.87
C THR A 80 9.78 -12.08 -8.97
N ASN A 81 9.91 -12.20 -7.63
CA ASN A 81 9.36 -11.25 -6.63
C ASN A 81 7.89 -10.86 -6.85
N ALA A 82 7.08 -11.75 -7.43
CA ALA A 82 5.70 -11.45 -7.85
C ALA A 82 4.73 -11.33 -6.66
N ALA A 83 4.71 -12.31 -5.75
CA ALA A 83 3.86 -12.31 -4.55
C ALA A 83 4.22 -11.18 -3.57
N ARG A 84 5.51 -10.94 -3.35
CA ARG A 84 6.03 -9.85 -2.51
C ARG A 84 5.71 -8.49 -3.10
N SER A 85 5.93 -8.29 -4.39
CA SER A 85 5.59 -7.02 -5.05
C SER A 85 4.09 -6.76 -5.04
N TYR A 86 3.27 -7.80 -5.27
CA TYR A 86 1.82 -7.71 -5.21
C TYR A 86 1.32 -7.32 -3.81
N PHE A 87 1.86 -7.95 -2.77
CA PHE A 87 1.57 -7.63 -1.38
C PHE A 87 1.94 -6.18 -1.03
N LEU A 88 3.18 -5.78 -1.31
CA LEU A 88 3.68 -4.44 -1.01
C LEU A 88 2.92 -3.36 -1.78
N ALA A 89 2.53 -3.61 -3.04
CA ALA A 89 1.73 -2.68 -3.81
C ALA A 89 0.38 -2.40 -3.15
N ARG A 90 -0.34 -3.43 -2.68
CA ARG A 90 -1.63 -3.26 -2.00
C ARG A 90 -1.49 -2.61 -0.62
N VAL A 91 -0.51 -3.05 0.16
CA VAL A 91 -0.26 -2.54 1.51
C VAL A 91 0.22 -1.08 1.48
N SER A 92 1.10 -0.71 0.56
CA SER A 92 1.61 0.67 0.44
C SER A 92 0.51 1.68 0.11
N ILE A 93 -0.43 1.32 -0.78
CA ILE A 93 -1.60 2.16 -1.08
C ILE A 93 -2.46 2.33 0.19
N ALA A 94 -2.75 1.22 0.87
CA ALA A 94 -3.60 1.21 2.07
C ALA A 94 -2.97 1.97 3.26
N THR A 95 -1.64 2.05 3.32
CA THR A 95 -0.87 2.68 4.41
C THR A 95 -0.30 4.05 4.04
N SER A 96 -0.68 4.59 2.89
CA SER A 96 -0.24 5.92 2.48
C SER A 96 -0.69 7.01 3.48
N PRO A 97 0.15 8.01 3.78
CA PRO A 97 -0.19 9.07 4.73
C PRO A 97 -1.48 9.82 4.39
N MET A 98 -1.78 9.97 3.10
CA MET A 98 -3.02 10.59 2.61
C MET A 98 -4.25 9.78 3.04
N VAL A 99 -4.22 8.45 2.86
CA VAL A 99 -5.34 7.57 3.27
C VAL A 99 -5.49 7.56 4.80
N LEU A 100 -4.38 7.50 5.54
CA LEU A 100 -4.41 7.45 7.01
C LEU A 100 -4.79 8.79 7.66
N GLY A 101 -4.49 9.93 7.02
CA GLY A 101 -4.79 11.27 7.51
C GLY A 101 -6.20 11.75 7.19
N ASP A 102 -6.74 11.40 6.02
CA ASP A 102 -7.98 11.98 5.51
C ASP A 102 -9.23 11.13 5.81
N LYS A 103 -9.08 9.83 6.06
CA LYS A 103 -10.21 8.90 6.22
C LYS A 103 -10.32 8.38 7.65
N THR A 104 -11.55 8.17 8.10
CA THR A 104 -11.86 7.45 9.35
C THR A 104 -12.05 5.96 9.07
N GLY A 105 -12.00 5.10 10.10
CA GLY A 105 -11.96 3.65 9.94
C GLY A 105 -13.02 3.07 8.98
N TYR A 106 -14.29 3.46 9.13
CA TYR A 106 -15.37 3.02 8.21
C TYR A 106 -15.17 3.44 6.75
N VAL A 107 -14.56 4.61 6.52
CA VAL A 107 -14.31 5.15 5.17
C VAL A 107 -13.10 4.47 4.51
N MET A 108 -12.31 3.72 5.29
CA MET A 108 -11.20 2.93 4.78
C MET A 108 -11.61 1.53 4.28
N MET A 109 -12.89 1.16 4.41
CA MET A 109 -13.42 -0.07 3.83
C MET A 109 -13.59 0.07 2.31
N ASP A 110 -13.17 -0.94 1.56
CA ASP A 110 -13.33 -0.97 0.10
C ASP A 110 -13.48 -2.42 -0.42
N GLY A 111 -13.33 -2.63 -1.72
CA GLY A 111 -13.42 -3.96 -2.34
C GLY A 111 -12.32 -4.92 -1.86
N ASP A 112 -11.19 -4.40 -1.39
CA ASP A 112 -9.99 -5.14 -1.01
C ASP A 112 -9.82 -5.25 0.51
N TRP A 113 -10.34 -4.30 1.27
CA TRP A 113 -10.14 -4.20 2.72
C TRP A 113 -11.46 -4.11 3.47
N ASP A 114 -11.57 -4.92 4.52
CA ASP A 114 -12.66 -4.88 5.49
C ASP A 114 -12.15 -4.49 6.89
N LEU A 115 -13.07 -4.25 7.82
CA LEU A 115 -12.76 -4.05 9.23
C LEU A 115 -12.93 -5.34 10.01
N ASP A 116 -11.96 -5.63 10.88
CA ASP A 116 -12.05 -6.74 11.83
C ASP A 116 -12.43 -6.19 13.21
N TRP A 117 -13.73 -6.24 13.52
CA TRP A 117 -14.27 -5.69 14.76
C TRP A 117 -13.76 -6.45 15.98
N GLY A 118 -13.56 -7.77 15.86
CA GLY A 118 -12.98 -8.59 16.92
C GLY A 118 -11.58 -8.13 17.26
N ALA A 119 -10.72 -8.03 16.24
CA ALA A 119 -9.35 -7.56 16.44
C ALA A 119 -9.27 -6.11 16.94
N MET A 120 -10.21 -5.24 16.55
CA MET A 120 -10.32 -3.88 17.08
C MET A 120 -10.65 -3.86 18.58
N ILE A 121 -11.55 -4.73 19.03
CA ILE A 121 -11.88 -4.88 20.46
C ILE A 121 -10.65 -5.40 21.21
N ASP A 122 -10.02 -6.46 20.71
CA ASP A 122 -8.86 -7.08 21.35
C ASP A 122 -7.68 -6.11 21.44
N ALA A 123 -7.35 -5.41 20.35
CA ALA A 123 -6.28 -4.41 20.35
C ALA A 123 -6.56 -3.26 21.32
N THR A 124 -7.82 -2.83 21.41
CA THR A 124 -8.22 -1.81 22.39
C THR A 124 -8.09 -2.33 23.82
N GLU A 125 -8.49 -3.58 24.07
CA GLU A 125 -8.34 -4.22 25.38
C GLU A 125 -6.85 -4.36 25.77
N MET A 126 -5.96 -4.60 24.81
CA MET A 126 -4.51 -4.61 25.04
C MET A 126 -4.00 -3.25 25.52
N VAL A 127 -4.51 -2.16 24.95
CA VAL A 127 -4.18 -0.79 25.39
C VAL A 127 -4.74 -0.52 26.80
N ASP A 128 -5.98 -0.92 27.06
CA ASP A 128 -6.65 -0.73 28.36
C ASP A 128 -5.94 -1.50 29.50
N LYS A 129 -5.49 -2.72 29.20
CA LYS A 129 -4.68 -3.55 30.11
C LYS A 129 -3.22 -3.09 30.21
N LYS A 130 -2.84 -2.02 29.50
CA LYS A 130 -1.46 -1.49 29.43
C LYS A 130 -0.43 -2.51 28.95
N MET A 131 -0.86 -3.47 28.14
CA MET A 131 0.06 -4.43 27.50
C MET A 131 0.79 -3.80 26.32
N ALA A 132 0.19 -2.79 25.68
CA ALA A 132 0.80 -1.99 24.63
C ALA A 132 0.39 -0.52 24.75
N ALA A 133 1.28 0.39 24.34
CA ALA A 133 0.94 1.79 24.16
C ALA A 133 0.07 1.97 22.91
N ILE A 134 -0.85 2.94 22.91
CA ILE A 134 -1.69 3.19 21.73
C ILE A 134 -0.85 3.60 20.51
N GLU A 135 0.30 4.25 20.74
CA GLU A 135 1.27 4.62 19.72
C GLU A 135 1.90 3.40 19.03
N ALA A 136 1.93 2.23 19.69
CA ALA A 136 2.41 1.00 19.08
C ALA A 136 1.53 0.58 17.90
N PHE A 137 0.26 1.01 17.88
CA PHE A 137 -0.69 0.75 16.79
C PHE A 137 -0.73 1.86 15.73
N THR A 138 0.23 2.80 15.74
CA THR A 138 0.28 3.89 14.73
C THR A 138 0.34 3.33 13.29
N LEU A 139 1.18 2.31 13.08
CA LEU A 139 1.24 1.57 11.82
C LEU A 139 1.83 0.18 12.11
N VAL A 140 0.99 -0.83 12.03
CA VAL A 140 1.39 -2.23 12.17
C VAL A 140 0.74 -3.00 11.04
N ILE A 141 1.54 -3.79 10.34
CA ILE A 141 1.08 -4.67 9.26
C ILE A 141 1.41 -6.08 9.69
N LEU A 142 0.38 -6.91 9.75
CA LEU A 142 0.49 -8.33 10.09
C LEU A 142 0.21 -9.14 8.82
N VAL A 143 1.06 -10.13 8.57
CA VAL A 143 0.87 -11.11 7.49
C VAL A 143 1.07 -12.50 8.05
N HIS A 144 0.18 -13.42 7.69
CA HIS A 144 0.32 -14.83 8.03
C HIS A 144 0.96 -15.57 6.86
N GLN A 145 1.96 -16.40 7.13
CA GLN A 145 2.57 -17.33 6.19
C GLN A 145 2.53 -18.73 6.78
N ASP A 146 2.26 -19.75 5.96
CA ASP A 146 2.05 -21.11 6.46
C ASP A 146 3.31 -21.69 7.14
N ASP A 147 4.50 -21.36 6.62
CA ASP A 147 5.77 -21.87 7.14
C ASP A 147 6.29 -21.09 8.37
N TRP A 148 5.92 -19.82 8.50
CA TRP A 148 6.50 -18.89 9.48
C TRP A 148 5.51 -18.36 10.52
N GLY A 149 4.21 -18.59 10.32
CA GLY A 149 3.13 -18.04 11.13
C GLY A 149 2.92 -16.54 10.93
N TRP A 150 2.55 -15.84 12.00
CA TRP A 150 2.30 -14.40 11.98
C TRP A 150 3.60 -13.59 11.99
N LEU A 151 3.76 -12.75 10.99
CA LEU A 151 4.91 -11.87 10.78
C LEU A 151 4.46 -10.40 10.86
N VAL A 152 5.35 -9.55 11.38
CA VAL A 152 5.19 -8.10 11.40
C VAL A 152 6.02 -7.51 10.26
N VAL A 153 5.38 -6.76 9.37
CA VAL A 153 6.06 -6.09 8.25
C VAL A 153 6.40 -4.66 8.65
N ASP A 154 7.69 -4.35 8.67
CA ASP A 154 8.17 -2.99 8.89
C ASP A 154 8.43 -2.27 7.56
N LEU A 155 7.49 -1.43 7.13
CA LEU A 155 7.64 -0.59 5.94
C LEU A 155 8.71 0.49 6.08
N LYS A 156 9.09 0.88 7.31
CA LYS A 156 10.18 1.86 7.50
C LYS A 156 11.49 1.29 6.98
N GLY A 157 11.66 -0.02 7.04
CA GLY A 157 12.81 -0.74 6.51
C GLY A 157 12.98 -0.57 5.00
N GLU A 158 11.91 -0.56 4.20
CA GLU A 158 12.02 -0.45 2.74
C GLU A 158 12.30 0.97 2.25
N ALA A 159 11.71 2.00 2.88
CA ALA A 159 12.05 3.39 2.56
C ALA A 159 13.53 3.70 2.91
N LEU A 160 14.01 3.23 4.06
CA LEU A 160 15.41 3.31 4.45
C LEU A 160 16.32 2.42 3.59
N ALA A 161 15.88 1.24 3.16
CA ALA A 161 16.65 0.36 2.29
C ALA A 161 16.77 0.92 0.87
N GLN A 162 15.71 1.52 0.32
CA GLN A 162 15.77 2.23 -0.96
C GLN A 162 16.66 3.48 -0.87
N GLU A 163 16.56 4.26 0.21
CA GLU A 163 17.42 5.43 0.42
C GLU A 163 18.88 5.03 0.61
N THR A 164 19.15 3.97 1.39
CA THR A 164 20.50 3.43 1.62
C THR A 164 21.07 2.81 0.36
N GLY A 165 20.25 2.10 -0.42
CA GLY A 165 20.61 1.56 -1.73
C GLY A 165 20.99 2.67 -2.70
N ARG A 166 20.15 3.70 -2.84
CA ARG A 166 20.43 4.87 -3.67
C ARG A 166 21.69 5.61 -3.22
N ARG A 167 21.88 5.81 -1.91
CA ARG A 167 23.12 6.40 -1.37
C ARG A 167 24.35 5.56 -1.71
N ARG A 168 24.27 4.23 -1.59
CA ARG A 168 25.37 3.31 -1.94
C ARG A 168 25.71 3.37 -3.43
N GLN A 169 24.72 3.45 -4.31
CA GLN A 169 24.92 3.62 -5.75
C GLN A 169 25.62 4.96 -6.08
N ILE A 170 25.21 6.04 -5.43
CA ILE A 170 25.85 7.37 -5.59
C ILE A 170 27.31 7.33 -5.10
N TYR A 171 27.61 6.66 -3.99
CA TYR A 171 28.99 6.51 -3.51
C TYR A 171 29.85 5.65 -4.44
N ALA A 172 29.32 4.53 -4.95
CA ALA A 172 30.04 3.69 -5.91
C ALA A 172 30.39 4.45 -7.21
N PHE A 173 29.46 5.27 -7.70
CA PHE A 173 29.69 6.13 -8.87
C PHE A 173 30.75 7.22 -8.58
N ARG A 174 30.71 7.83 -7.39
CA ARG A 174 31.73 8.79 -6.95
C ARG A 174 33.12 8.14 -6.93
N ASP A 175 33.25 6.99 -6.28
CA ASP A 175 34.52 6.29 -6.13
C ASP A 175 35.09 5.89 -7.50
N ALA A 176 34.24 5.46 -8.43
CA ALA A 176 34.65 5.17 -9.81
C ALA A 176 35.18 6.42 -10.55
N LEU A 177 34.54 7.58 -10.38
CA LEU A 177 35.02 8.85 -10.97
C LEU A 177 36.31 9.34 -10.32
N THR A 178 36.45 9.18 -9.00
CA THR A 178 37.68 9.52 -8.26
C THR A 178 38.85 8.64 -8.70
N ASN A 179 38.63 7.34 -8.97
CA ASN A 179 39.67 6.44 -9.48
C ASN A 179 40.20 6.84 -10.87
N ILE A 180 39.39 7.52 -11.68
CA ILE A 180 39.77 8.04 -13.01
C ILE A 180 40.31 9.49 -12.90
N GLY A 181 40.33 10.06 -11.70
CA GLY A 181 40.80 11.43 -11.44
C GLY A 181 39.84 12.51 -11.95
N LYS A 182 38.56 12.18 -12.17
CA LYS A 182 37.53 13.09 -12.69
C LYS A 182 36.42 13.34 -11.68
N GLU A 183 36.80 13.65 -10.43
CA GLU A 183 35.86 13.96 -9.35
C GLU A 183 35.05 15.24 -9.64
N ASP A 184 35.58 16.17 -10.43
CA ASP A 184 34.90 17.42 -10.82
C ASP A 184 33.58 17.17 -11.57
N LEU A 185 33.49 16.08 -12.34
CA LEU A 185 32.26 15.70 -13.04
C LEU A 185 31.15 15.25 -12.08
N PHE A 186 31.52 14.61 -10.96
CA PHE A 186 30.58 14.22 -9.93
C PHE A 186 29.93 15.44 -9.29
N TYR A 187 30.72 16.46 -8.94
CA TYR A 187 30.20 17.68 -8.32
C TYR A 187 29.31 18.47 -9.27
N ARG A 188 29.71 18.62 -10.55
CA ARG A 188 28.88 19.27 -11.58
C ARG A 188 27.57 18.53 -11.83
N TRP A 189 27.59 17.20 -11.81
CA TRP A 189 26.39 16.39 -11.93
C TRP A 189 25.41 16.65 -10.77
N ILE A 190 25.90 16.58 -9.53
CA ILE A 190 25.09 16.85 -8.34
C ILE A 190 24.51 18.27 -8.37
N GLU A 191 25.30 19.26 -8.80
CA GLU A 191 24.86 20.64 -8.94
C GLU A 191 23.72 20.79 -9.95
N ILE A 192 23.82 20.18 -11.13
CA ILE A 192 22.75 20.19 -12.15
C ILE A 192 21.47 19.55 -11.61
N VAL A 193 21.59 18.38 -10.95
CA VAL A 193 20.44 17.68 -10.38
C VAL A 193 19.80 18.50 -9.25
N GLN A 194 20.60 19.09 -8.37
CA GLN A 194 20.10 19.93 -7.28
C GLN A 194 19.44 21.21 -7.80
N PHE A 195 20.07 21.88 -8.77
CA PHE A 195 19.53 23.09 -9.40
C PHE A 195 18.15 22.84 -10.00
N GLU A 196 18.01 21.79 -10.82
CA GLU A 196 16.74 21.43 -11.46
C GLU A 196 15.68 20.95 -10.46
N SER A 197 16.08 20.24 -9.39
CA SER A 197 15.16 19.81 -8.34
C SER A 197 14.64 20.95 -7.45
N SER A 198 15.40 22.04 -7.31
CA SER A 198 15.05 23.21 -6.47
C SER A 198 14.19 24.25 -7.18
N GLN A 199 13.96 24.10 -8.49
CA GLN A 199 13.12 25.00 -9.28
C GLN A 199 11.63 24.87 -8.92
N PRO A 200 10.88 25.98 -8.81
CA PRO A 200 9.44 25.94 -8.60
C PRO A 200 8.76 25.18 -9.75
N GLY A 201 7.95 24.17 -9.41
CA GLY A 201 7.31 23.25 -10.36
C GLY A 201 7.77 21.79 -10.29
N GLY A 202 8.81 21.48 -9.50
CA GLY A 202 9.29 20.11 -9.28
C GLY A 202 9.99 19.48 -10.49
N PHE A 203 10.35 18.20 -10.36
CA PHE A 203 11.12 17.45 -11.34
C PHE A 203 10.20 16.75 -12.36
N SER A 204 9.54 17.55 -13.21
CA SER A 204 8.61 17.07 -14.24
C SER A 204 9.30 16.26 -15.35
N VAL A 205 8.58 15.33 -16.00
CA VAL A 205 9.11 14.39 -17.01
C VAL A 205 9.94 15.08 -18.12
N GLU A 206 9.43 16.18 -18.68
CA GLU A 206 10.14 16.96 -19.71
C GLU A 206 11.47 17.57 -19.20
N ARG A 207 11.56 17.89 -17.90
CA ARG A 207 12.80 18.37 -17.29
C ARG A 207 13.77 17.23 -17.04
N GLN A 208 13.28 16.04 -16.65
CA GLN A 208 14.13 14.85 -16.49
C GLN A 208 14.85 14.52 -17.80
N GLU A 209 14.16 14.56 -18.93
CA GLU A 209 14.75 14.33 -20.25
C GLU A 209 15.82 15.38 -20.60
N LYS A 210 15.52 16.67 -20.37
CA LYS A 210 16.48 17.76 -20.62
C LYS A 210 17.71 17.66 -19.73
N THR A 211 17.53 17.37 -18.45
CA THR A 211 18.61 17.18 -17.48
C THR A 211 19.46 15.96 -17.84
N ALA A 212 18.84 14.85 -18.27
CA ALA A 212 19.55 13.67 -18.76
C ALA A 212 20.40 13.95 -20.01
N LEU A 213 19.88 14.71 -20.96
CA LEU A 213 20.64 15.14 -22.13
C LEU A 213 21.83 16.04 -21.75
N GLN A 214 21.62 17.02 -20.87
CA GLN A 214 22.70 17.90 -20.38
C GLN A 214 23.81 17.12 -19.67
N ILE A 215 23.45 16.13 -18.84
CA ILE A 215 24.41 15.29 -18.13
C ILE A 215 25.19 14.40 -19.11
N ARG A 216 24.51 13.79 -20.09
CA ARG A 216 25.19 13.02 -21.15
C ARG A 216 26.20 13.87 -21.91
N GLU A 217 25.81 15.06 -22.34
CA GLU A 217 26.71 15.99 -23.04
C GLU A 217 27.90 16.42 -22.18
N LEU A 218 27.69 16.66 -20.88
CA LEU A 218 28.74 17.03 -19.95
C LEU A 218 29.79 15.91 -19.82
N PHE A 219 29.35 14.67 -19.66
CA PHE A 219 30.26 13.51 -19.54
C PHE A 219 30.93 13.16 -20.88
N LEU A 220 30.22 13.31 -22.00
CA LEU A 220 30.76 13.08 -23.35
C LEU A 220 31.88 14.06 -23.71
N LYS A 221 31.81 15.32 -23.26
CA LYS A 221 32.89 16.31 -23.46
C LYS A 221 34.22 15.87 -22.85
N ASP A 222 34.14 15.08 -21.78
CA ASP A 222 35.30 14.51 -21.12
C ASP A 222 35.57 13.06 -21.58
N GLY A 223 34.91 12.60 -22.64
CA GLY A 223 35.11 11.27 -23.23
C GLY A 223 34.54 10.11 -22.41
N ILE A 224 33.62 10.37 -21.48
CA ILE A 224 32.95 9.34 -20.67
C ILE A 224 31.51 9.18 -21.16
N ASN A 225 31.10 7.95 -21.47
CA ASN A 225 29.70 7.65 -21.72
C ASN A 225 29.01 7.42 -20.37
N PHE A 226 28.12 8.33 -19.97
CA PHE A 226 27.46 8.31 -18.66
C PHE A 226 26.71 7.00 -18.38
N ASP A 227 25.92 6.50 -19.34
CA ASP A 227 25.08 5.32 -19.13
C ASP A 227 25.92 4.04 -19.03
N GLN A 228 26.95 3.91 -19.89
CA GLN A 228 27.88 2.80 -19.82
C GLN A 228 28.69 2.83 -18.53
N PHE A 229 29.19 4.01 -18.15
CA PHE A 229 30.01 4.18 -16.95
C PHE A 229 29.21 3.95 -15.67
N TRP A 230 27.95 4.38 -15.64
CA TRP A 230 27.02 4.09 -14.54
C TRP A 230 26.79 2.59 -14.41
N LYS A 231 26.53 1.90 -15.53
CA LYS A 231 26.31 0.45 -15.57
C LYS A 231 27.53 -0.33 -15.09
N ASP A 232 28.72 0.08 -15.52
CA ASP A 232 29.99 -0.57 -15.13
C ASP A 232 30.32 -0.34 -13.65
N SER A 233 29.90 0.80 -13.06
CA SER A 233 30.21 1.16 -11.68
C SER A 233 29.18 0.68 -10.66
N VAL A 234 27.90 0.65 -11.04
CA VAL A 234 26.76 0.44 -10.14
C VAL A 234 26.06 -0.90 -10.39
N GLY A 235 26.24 -1.51 -11.57
CA GLY A 235 25.68 -2.82 -11.94
C GLY A 235 24.18 -2.81 -12.26
N THR A 236 23.52 -1.65 -12.23
CA THR A 236 22.11 -1.46 -12.59
C THR A 236 21.98 -0.34 -13.63
N ASP A 237 20.91 -0.37 -14.44
CA ASP A 237 20.65 0.72 -15.38
C ASP A 237 20.39 2.05 -14.63
N SER A 238 20.69 3.18 -15.28
CA SER A 238 20.74 4.48 -14.60
C SER A 238 19.37 4.89 -14.06
N ALA A 239 19.33 5.36 -12.81
CA ALA A 239 18.09 5.77 -12.11
C ALA A 239 17.41 7.02 -12.73
N MET A 240 17.95 7.53 -13.83
CA MET A 240 17.41 8.66 -14.60
C MET A 240 16.38 8.22 -15.64
N GLY A 241 16.01 6.94 -15.68
CA GLY A 241 14.90 6.46 -16.48
C GLY A 241 15.20 6.48 -17.98
N ILE A 242 15.63 5.33 -18.48
CA ILE A 242 15.04 4.82 -19.72
C ILE A 242 14.35 3.52 -19.37
#